data_AF-A0A8T0GLV8-F1
#
_entry.id   AF-A0A8T0GLV8-F1
#
_cell.length_a   1.000
_cell.length_b   1.000
_cell.length_c   1.000
_cell.angle_alpha   90.00
_cell.angle_beta   90.00
_cell.angle_gamma   90.00
#
_symmetry.space_group_name_H-M   'P 1'
#
loop_
_entity.id
_entity.type
_entity.pdbx_description
1 polymer ?
#
loop_
_entity_poly.entity_id
_entity_poly.type
_entity_poly.pdbx_seq_one_letter_code
_entity_poly.pdbx_strand_id
1 'polypeptide(L)'
;MRINFVEKVQDWWPWPWPGDDDAEPEKTRDLNPVLLVPGIGGSILHAVNEKGHKERIWVRLFAADHEFRAKLFSLYDPLTGKTNSLDANTTIEVPDDRFGLYSCDILDPAVIFRMNDVYYFHDLIKQLTDWGYQEGTTLFGFGYDFRQSNRLSEHMEKFKAKLVSMYKASGGKKADIISHSMGGILVKSFLALHHDFFEQYVNSWIAVAAPFQGAPGFIMDCLLTGVEFVKGWQRQLFVAKWSMHQLLIECPSVYELMASEDFTWTDPPELRLWRKQTEENGEPDPDSPSVLERYGPKDYLQVMSAALRGNTMNYNGAIIPTPMNTEILKWAEKTRRILQIAELPSSVKFYNIVGTSNDTPFHTCYGSKESPIDQITDILNLEADFSFVDGDGTVPLESSMADGLNAELRIGIPGDHRAILNDERLFGLLKHFLKVGDPDPFYDPVWDFVFVPRPTSEVDLEDHRSISVVEESETWQFIVSEDGHDGKHLSGTGEHFVTTFTTGLGAKGSVKNVRQSRTSWLWRRNRW
;
A
#
# COMPACT_ATOMS: atom_id res chain seq x y z
N MET A 1 21.34 -54.91 -25.04
CA MET A 1 20.55 -55.88 -24.24
C MET A 1 20.62 -55.44 -22.78
N ARG A 2 19.66 -54.63 -22.35
CA ARG A 2 19.38 -54.31 -20.94
C ARG A 2 17.87 -54.46 -20.81
N ILE A 3 17.46 -55.40 -19.97
CA ILE A 3 16.10 -55.89 -19.82
C ILE A 3 15.41 -55.04 -18.74
N ASN A 4 14.24 -54.47 -19.07
CA ASN A 4 13.40 -53.72 -18.15
C ASN A 4 12.91 -54.63 -17.01
N PHE A 5 13.16 -54.21 -15.77
CA PHE A 5 12.83 -54.98 -14.56
C PHE A 5 11.41 -54.72 -14.02
N VAL A 6 10.59 -53.94 -14.74
CA VAL A 6 9.25 -53.50 -14.28
C VAL A 6 8.12 -54.34 -14.88
N GLU A 7 8.36 -55.11 -15.96
CA GLU A 7 7.31 -55.88 -16.66
C GLU A 7 7.07 -57.30 -16.13
N LYS A 8 7.64 -57.69 -14.97
CA LYS A 8 7.53 -59.09 -14.46
C LYS A 8 6.95 -59.26 -13.07
N VAL A 9 6.23 -58.26 -12.55
CA VAL A 9 5.54 -58.37 -11.25
C VAL A 9 4.01 -58.50 -11.40
N GLN A 10 3.45 -58.43 -12.61
CA GLN A 10 2.00 -58.52 -12.84
C GLN A 10 1.44 -59.95 -12.99
N ASP A 11 2.26 -60.98 -13.12
CA ASP A 11 1.78 -62.35 -13.42
C ASP A 11 1.47 -63.22 -12.19
N TRP A 12 1.52 -62.69 -10.96
CA TRP A 12 1.44 -63.50 -9.72
C TRP A 12 0.31 -63.08 -8.75
N TRP A 13 -0.86 -62.66 -9.26
CA TRP A 13 -2.04 -62.42 -8.40
C TRP A 13 -3.37 -62.86 -9.05
N PRO A 14 -4.16 -63.76 -8.44
CA PRO A 14 -5.30 -64.42 -9.11
C PRO A 14 -6.66 -63.73 -8.91
N TRP A 15 -6.72 -62.44 -8.58
CA TRP A 15 -7.99 -61.71 -8.39
C TRP A 15 -7.98 -60.35 -9.12
N PRO A 16 -9.05 -59.99 -9.85
CA PRO A 16 -9.15 -58.69 -10.52
C PRO A 16 -9.24 -57.57 -9.47
N TRP A 17 -8.45 -56.52 -9.65
CA TRP A 17 -8.57 -55.28 -8.90
C TRP A 17 -9.97 -54.67 -9.18
N PRO A 18 -10.73 -54.26 -8.16
CA PRO A 18 -11.94 -53.47 -8.37
C PRO A 18 -11.54 -52.18 -9.11
N GLY A 19 -12.16 -51.94 -10.26
CA GLY A 19 -11.79 -50.86 -11.17
C GLY A 19 -11.98 -49.47 -10.57
N ASP A 20 -11.06 -48.57 -10.93
CA ASP A 20 -11.25 -47.12 -10.93
C ASP A 20 -11.91 -46.67 -12.25
N ASP A 21 -13.00 -47.33 -12.65
CA ASP A 21 -13.80 -46.91 -13.82
C ASP A 21 -14.88 -45.87 -13.47
N ASP A 22 -14.87 -45.31 -12.26
CA ASP A 22 -15.78 -44.25 -11.80
C ASP A 22 -15.01 -43.04 -11.21
N ALA A 23 -13.89 -42.63 -11.84
CA ALA A 23 -13.44 -41.25 -11.66
C ALA A 23 -14.44 -40.35 -12.39
N GLU A 24 -15.44 -39.83 -11.66
CA GLU A 24 -16.22 -38.69 -12.14
C GLU A 24 -15.23 -37.65 -12.68
N PRO A 25 -15.45 -37.07 -13.88
CA PRO A 25 -14.58 -36.00 -14.34
C PRO A 25 -14.57 -34.93 -13.26
N GLU A 26 -13.39 -34.62 -12.72
CA GLU A 26 -13.20 -33.51 -11.77
C GLU A 26 -14.04 -32.35 -12.30
N LYS A 27 -15.12 -32.01 -11.60
CA LYS A 27 -15.90 -30.81 -11.92
C LYS A 27 -14.92 -29.67 -11.84
N THR A 28 -14.41 -29.22 -12.98
CA THR A 28 -13.58 -28.02 -13.08
C THR A 28 -14.43 -26.91 -12.49
N ARG A 29 -14.13 -26.53 -11.24
CA ARG A 29 -14.90 -25.53 -10.51
C ARG A 29 -14.91 -24.27 -11.34
N ASP A 30 -16.06 -23.62 -11.43
CA ASP A 30 -16.27 -22.44 -12.25
C ASP A 30 -15.62 -21.19 -11.60
N LEU A 31 -14.29 -21.21 -11.41
CA LEU A 31 -13.54 -20.15 -10.73
C LEU A 31 -13.25 -18.97 -11.67
N ASN A 32 -13.41 -17.76 -11.17
CA ASN A 32 -12.85 -16.56 -11.82
C ASN A 32 -11.33 -16.57 -11.69
N PRO A 33 -10.56 -16.10 -12.69
CA PRO A 33 -9.12 -16.04 -12.59
C PRO A 33 -8.65 -15.04 -11.53
N VAL A 34 -7.63 -15.41 -10.76
CA VAL A 34 -6.96 -14.56 -9.78
C VAL A 34 -5.65 -14.00 -10.33
N LEU A 35 -5.44 -12.70 -10.15
CA LEU A 35 -4.19 -12.01 -10.44
C LEU A 35 -3.52 -11.52 -9.16
N LEU A 36 -2.31 -12.00 -8.87
CA LEU A 36 -1.51 -11.53 -7.73
C LEU A 36 -0.59 -10.37 -8.15
N VAL A 37 -0.70 -9.24 -7.45
CA VAL A 37 0.11 -8.03 -7.70
C VAL A 37 0.98 -7.71 -6.47
N PRO A 38 2.31 -7.83 -6.56
CA PRO A 38 3.22 -7.64 -5.42
C PRO A 38 3.40 -6.16 -5.04
N GLY A 39 4.02 -5.92 -3.89
CA GLY A 39 4.42 -4.59 -3.42
C GLY A 39 5.86 -4.23 -3.79
N ILE A 40 6.36 -3.13 -3.20
CA ILE A 40 7.74 -2.69 -3.38
C ILE A 40 8.73 -3.77 -2.91
N GLY A 41 9.73 -4.07 -3.75
CA GLY A 41 10.69 -5.17 -3.49
C GLY A 41 10.10 -6.59 -3.63
N GLY A 42 8.80 -6.75 -3.86
CA GLY A 42 8.11 -8.05 -3.95
C GLY A 42 8.16 -8.72 -5.31
N SER A 43 9.00 -8.24 -6.24
CA SER A 43 9.22 -8.84 -7.56
C SER A 43 10.70 -9.17 -7.74
N ILE A 44 11.01 -10.35 -8.27
CA ILE A 44 12.35 -10.71 -8.71
C ILE A 44 12.77 -9.80 -9.88
N LEU A 45 14.01 -9.30 -9.84
CA LEU A 45 14.65 -8.58 -10.94
C LEU A 45 15.84 -9.38 -11.47
N HIS A 46 15.93 -9.48 -12.79
CA HIS A 46 17.05 -10.04 -13.52
C HIS A 46 17.80 -8.93 -14.27
N ALA A 47 19.13 -8.97 -14.25
CA ALA A 47 19.97 -8.28 -15.23
C ALA A 47 20.11 -9.18 -16.45
N VAL A 48 19.86 -8.62 -17.63
CA VAL A 48 19.97 -9.33 -18.91
C VAL A 48 21.05 -8.65 -19.72
N ASN A 49 22.12 -9.38 -20.04
CA ASN A 49 23.21 -8.83 -20.84
C ASN A 49 22.89 -8.84 -22.34
N GLU A 50 23.75 -8.22 -23.15
CA GLU A 50 23.61 -8.18 -24.62
C GLU A 50 23.49 -9.56 -25.29
N LYS A 51 23.99 -10.63 -24.64
CA LYS A 51 23.90 -12.01 -25.12
C LYS A 51 22.61 -12.71 -24.67
N GLY A 52 21.72 -12.02 -23.97
CA GLY A 52 20.47 -12.57 -23.42
C GLY A 52 20.65 -13.43 -22.17
N HIS A 53 21.85 -13.47 -21.56
CA HIS A 53 22.05 -14.20 -20.31
C HIS A 53 21.41 -13.42 -19.17
N LYS A 54 20.51 -14.09 -18.44
CA LYS A 54 19.78 -13.56 -17.29
C LYS A 54 20.48 -13.92 -15.99
N GLU A 55 20.71 -12.95 -15.14
CA GLU A 55 21.20 -13.13 -13.77
C GLU A 55 20.24 -12.49 -12.77
N ARG A 56 19.89 -13.20 -11.70
CA ARG A 56 19.10 -12.62 -10.61
C ARG A 56 19.92 -11.62 -9.80
N ILE A 57 19.45 -10.39 -9.76
CA ILE A 57 20.07 -9.27 -9.02
C ILE A 57 19.21 -8.84 -7.83
N TRP A 58 17.93 -9.21 -7.81
CA TRP A 58 17.02 -9.00 -6.68
C TRP A 58 15.92 -10.08 -6.67
N VAL A 59 15.49 -10.65 -5.54
CA VAL A 59 16.23 -10.69 -4.27
C VAL A 59 17.33 -11.74 -4.39
N ARG A 60 18.48 -11.47 -3.80
CA ARG A 60 19.59 -12.41 -3.70
C ARG A 60 20.27 -12.22 -2.34
N LEU A 61 20.72 -13.32 -1.73
CA LEU A 61 21.57 -13.26 -0.53
C LEU A 61 23.06 -13.35 -0.86
N PHE A 62 23.42 -14.20 -1.82
CA PHE A 62 24.83 -14.41 -2.16
C PHE A 62 25.39 -13.23 -2.97
N ALA A 63 26.46 -12.61 -2.47
CA ALA A 63 27.09 -11.42 -3.07
C ALA A 63 26.08 -10.29 -3.38
N ALA A 64 25.07 -10.15 -2.51
CA ALA A 64 23.95 -9.24 -2.72
C ALA A 64 24.39 -7.80 -2.98
N ASP A 65 25.18 -7.22 -2.06
CA ASP A 65 25.63 -5.84 -2.17
C ASP A 65 26.49 -5.58 -3.41
N HIS A 66 27.41 -6.50 -3.73
CA HIS A 66 28.29 -6.37 -4.88
C HIS A 66 27.50 -6.28 -6.19
N GLU A 67 26.63 -7.26 -6.46
CA GLU A 67 25.89 -7.32 -7.72
C GLU A 67 24.78 -6.26 -7.80
N PHE A 68 24.19 -5.91 -6.65
CA PHE A 68 23.27 -4.80 -6.55
C PHE A 68 23.94 -3.48 -6.95
N ARG A 69 25.12 -3.17 -6.41
CA ARG A 69 25.86 -1.95 -6.76
C ARG A 69 26.31 -1.95 -8.22
N ALA A 70 26.73 -3.10 -8.74
CA ALA A 70 27.21 -3.21 -10.11
C ALA A 70 26.09 -3.00 -11.15
N LYS A 71 24.88 -3.52 -10.89
CA LYS A 71 23.83 -3.68 -11.91
C LYS A 71 22.50 -2.98 -11.60
N LEU A 72 22.22 -2.61 -10.34
CA LEU A 72 20.97 -1.96 -9.96
C LEU A 72 21.11 -0.47 -9.66
N PHE A 73 22.29 0.04 -9.32
CA PHE A 73 22.50 1.49 -9.21
C PHE A 73 22.03 2.19 -10.48
N SER A 74 21.19 3.19 -10.29
CA SER A 74 20.38 3.76 -11.37
C SER A 74 20.28 5.28 -11.23
N LEU A 75 19.94 5.95 -12.33
CA LEU A 75 19.56 7.36 -12.34
C LEU A 75 18.20 7.53 -13.00
N TYR A 76 17.41 8.45 -12.48
CA TYR A 76 16.15 8.84 -13.09
C TYR A 76 16.37 9.76 -14.29
N ASP A 77 15.74 9.42 -15.41
CA ASP A 77 15.69 10.23 -16.61
C ASP A 77 14.32 10.93 -16.71
N PRO A 78 14.26 12.26 -16.52
CA PRO A 78 13.00 13.01 -16.56
C PRO A 78 12.36 13.09 -17.95
N LEU A 79 13.12 12.84 -19.03
CA LEU A 79 12.57 12.83 -20.39
C LEU A 79 11.71 11.58 -20.63
N THR A 80 12.18 10.43 -20.13
CA THR A 80 11.48 9.14 -20.28
C THR A 80 10.58 8.82 -19.08
N GLY A 81 10.80 9.46 -17.94
CA GLY A 81 10.11 9.15 -16.68
C GLY A 81 10.56 7.83 -16.06
N LYS A 82 11.77 7.35 -16.42
CA LYS A 82 12.29 6.04 -16.03
C LYS A 82 13.56 6.13 -15.21
N THR A 83 13.73 5.17 -14.33
CA THR A 83 14.98 4.91 -13.63
C THR A 83 15.79 3.89 -14.39
N ASN A 84 16.91 4.31 -14.97
CA ASN A 84 17.77 3.49 -15.82
C ASN A 84 19.01 3.04 -15.04
N SER A 85 19.36 1.75 -15.17
CA SER A 85 20.61 1.24 -14.59
C SER A 85 21.82 1.93 -15.19
N LEU A 86 22.84 2.15 -14.37
CA LEU A 86 24.14 2.69 -14.78
C LEU A 86 24.99 1.67 -15.56
N ASP A 87 24.69 0.38 -15.47
CA ASP A 87 25.37 -0.62 -16.28
C ASP A 87 24.82 -0.61 -17.71
N ALA A 88 25.58 0.00 -18.62
CA ALA A 88 25.21 0.11 -20.02
C ALA A 88 25.11 -1.25 -20.76
N ASN A 89 25.66 -2.32 -20.19
CA ASN A 89 25.69 -3.64 -20.83
C ASN A 89 24.52 -4.54 -20.43
N THR A 90 23.67 -4.08 -19.50
CA THR A 90 22.53 -4.87 -19.02
C THR A 90 21.23 -4.08 -19.03
N THR A 91 20.14 -4.80 -19.27
CA THR A 91 18.78 -4.31 -19.08
C THR A 91 18.16 -5.01 -17.88
N ILE A 92 17.26 -4.33 -17.18
CA ILE A 92 16.54 -4.92 -16.05
C ILE A 92 15.22 -5.48 -16.55
N GLU A 93 15.00 -6.76 -16.28
CA GLU A 93 13.77 -7.48 -16.62
C GLU A 93 13.15 -8.14 -15.39
N VAL A 94 11.83 -8.24 -15.39
CA VAL A 94 11.08 -9.06 -14.44
C VAL A 94 10.72 -10.36 -15.13
N PRO A 95 10.98 -11.54 -14.53
CA PRO A 95 10.65 -12.81 -15.13
C PRO A 95 9.12 -13.01 -15.22
N ASP A 96 8.64 -13.50 -16.35
CA ASP A 96 7.21 -13.86 -16.55
C ASP A 96 6.97 -15.38 -16.47
N ASP A 97 7.98 -16.13 -16.02
CA ASP A 97 7.91 -17.57 -15.78
C ASP A 97 6.75 -17.92 -14.84
N ARG A 98 6.18 -19.13 -15.02
CA ARG A 98 4.96 -19.57 -14.33
C ARG A 98 3.84 -18.53 -14.41
N PHE A 99 3.65 -17.97 -15.61
CA PHE A 99 2.63 -16.96 -15.86
C PHE A 99 2.73 -15.77 -14.90
N GLY A 100 3.96 -15.33 -14.64
CA GLY A 100 4.31 -14.24 -13.73
C GLY A 100 4.34 -14.60 -12.25
N LEU A 101 3.90 -15.80 -11.83
CA LEU A 101 3.93 -16.22 -10.42
C LEU A 101 5.36 -16.38 -9.91
N TYR A 102 6.30 -16.85 -10.74
CA TYR A 102 7.69 -17.03 -10.32
C TYR A 102 8.30 -15.73 -9.79
N SER A 103 7.92 -14.59 -10.36
CA SER A 103 8.46 -13.29 -9.94
C SER A 103 8.10 -12.88 -8.51
N CYS A 104 7.01 -13.41 -7.95
CA CYS A 104 6.46 -12.98 -6.66
C CYS A 104 6.14 -14.15 -5.70
N ASP A 105 6.57 -15.36 -6.01
CA ASP A 105 6.39 -16.55 -5.17
C ASP A 105 7.45 -16.61 -4.04
N ILE A 106 8.66 -17.05 -4.37
CA ILE A 106 9.84 -17.07 -3.50
C ILE A 106 10.89 -16.15 -4.11
N LEU A 107 11.20 -15.03 -3.44
CA LEU A 107 12.04 -13.96 -3.97
C LEU A 107 13.52 -14.34 -4.11
N ASP A 108 14.01 -15.30 -3.30
CA ASP A 108 15.33 -15.92 -3.50
C ASP A 108 15.21 -17.46 -3.47
N PRO A 109 14.94 -18.10 -4.61
CA PRO A 109 14.80 -19.55 -4.69
C PRO A 109 16.13 -20.30 -4.57
N ALA A 110 17.29 -19.61 -4.53
CA ALA A 110 18.57 -20.27 -4.28
C ALA A 110 18.76 -20.64 -2.80
N VAL A 111 17.92 -20.09 -1.91
CA VAL A 111 17.92 -20.46 -0.49
C VAL A 111 17.14 -21.77 -0.33
N ILE A 112 17.87 -22.86 -0.11
CA ILE A 112 17.31 -24.22 -0.04
C ILE A 112 16.60 -24.56 1.28
N PHE A 113 16.58 -23.62 2.24
CA PHE A 113 15.83 -23.75 3.50
C PHE A 113 14.80 -22.62 3.59
N ARG A 114 13.63 -22.91 4.17
CA ARG A 114 12.57 -21.91 4.30
C ARG A 114 13.04 -20.75 5.18
N MET A 115 13.14 -19.57 4.58
CA MET A 115 13.41 -18.32 5.27
C MET A 115 12.24 -17.40 4.97
N ASN A 116 11.38 -17.12 5.96
CA ASN A 116 10.16 -16.36 5.74
C ASN A 116 10.43 -14.99 5.09
N ASP A 117 11.63 -14.44 5.21
CA ASP A 117 12.10 -13.22 4.54
C ASP A 117 12.14 -13.26 3.01
N VAL A 118 12.17 -14.44 2.40
CA VAL A 118 12.16 -14.60 0.94
C VAL A 118 10.90 -15.27 0.42
N TYR A 119 10.08 -15.86 1.28
CA TYR A 119 8.77 -16.41 0.91
C TYR A 119 7.76 -15.27 0.93
N TYR A 120 7.25 -14.90 -0.25
CA TYR A 120 6.39 -13.73 -0.39
C TYR A 120 4.93 -14.13 -0.61
N PHE A 121 4.50 -14.44 -1.84
CA PHE A 121 3.15 -15.01 -2.06
C PHE A 121 3.10 -16.54 -1.98
N HIS A 122 4.20 -17.21 -1.64
CA HIS A 122 4.27 -18.68 -1.67
C HIS A 122 3.12 -19.39 -0.97
N ASP A 123 2.84 -19.05 0.29
CA ASP A 123 1.78 -19.72 1.04
C ASP A 123 0.39 -19.38 0.49
N LEU A 124 0.18 -18.14 0.01
CA LEU A 124 -1.06 -17.75 -0.67
C LEU A 124 -1.26 -18.52 -1.99
N ILE A 125 -0.22 -18.64 -2.82
CA ILE A 125 -0.25 -19.43 -4.07
C ILE A 125 -0.60 -20.88 -3.76
N LYS A 126 0.01 -21.45 -2.72
CA LYS A 126 -0.30 -22.81 -2.26
C LYS A 126 -1.76 -22.95 -1.84
N GLN A 127 -2.27 -22.04 -1.00
CA GLN A 127 -3.66 -22.08 -0.56
C GLN A 127 -4.65 -21.95 -1.73
N LEU A 128 -4.39 -21.05 -2.69
CA LEU A 128 -5.22 -20.92 -3.89
C LEU A 128 -5.19 -22.22 -4.71
N THR A 129 -4.01 -22.84 -4.87
CA THR A 129 -3.88 -24.12 -5.57
C THR A 129 -4.68 -25.22 -4.88
N ASP A 130 -4.58 -25.31 -3.54
CA ASP A 130 -5.33 -26.26 -2.72
C ASP A 130 -6.86 -26.03 -2.81
N TRP A 131 -7.30 -24.81 -3.13
CA TRP A 131 -8.71 -24.48 -3.40
C TRP A 131 -9.19 -24.83 -4.82
N GLY A 132 -8.28 -25.24 -5.71
CA GLY A 132 -8.56 -25.68 -7.07
C GLY A 132 -8.16 -24.69 -8.17
N TYR A 133 -7.43 -23.62 -7.83
CA TYR A 133 -6.86 -22.72 -8.84
C TYR A 133 -5.70 -23.39 -9.59
N GLN A 134 -5.55 -23.06 -10.87
CA GLN A 134 -4.54 -23.65 -11.76
C GLN A 134 -3.69 -22.57 -12.41
N GLU A 135 -2.37 -22.68 -12.27
CA GLU A 135 -1.42 -21.75 -12.90
C GLU A 135 -1.64 -21.70 -14.42
N GLY A 136 -1.75 -20.48 -14.96
CA GLY A 136 -1.92 -20.28 -16.40
C GLY A 136 -3.33 -20.45 -16.94
N THR A 137 -4.27 -20.92 -16.10
CA THR A 137 -5.70 -21.02 -16.46
C THR A 137 -6.54 -20.12 -15.56
N THR A 138 -6.36 -20.19 -14.24
CA THR A 138 -7.12 -19.40 -13.25
C THR A 138 -6.23 -18.73 -12.21
N LEU A 139 -4.91 -18.98 -12.18
CA LEU A 139 -3.98 -18.32 -11.26
C LEU A 139 -2.80 -17.72 -12.02
N PHE A 140 -2.54 -16.44 -11.75
CA PHE A 140 -1.54 -15.65 -12.45
C PHE A 140 -0.85 -14.67 -11.50
N GLY A 141 0.41 -14.33 -11.81
CA GLY A 141 1.15 -13.27 -11.13
C GLY A 141 1.44 -12.10 -12.08
N PHE A 142 1.61 -10.91 -11.51
CA PHE A 142 2.07 -9.73 -12.22
C PHE A 142 3.21 -9.06 -11.44
N GLY A 143 4.43 -9.61 -11.55
CA GLY A 143 5.62 -8.88 -11.13
C GLY A 143 5.89 -7.68 -12.04
N TYR A 144 6.47 -6.64 -11.45
CA TYR A 144 6.85 -5.42 -12.16
C TYR A 144 8.11 -4.80 -11.57
N ASP A 145 8.77 -3.91 -12.32
CA ASP A 145 9.97 -3.25 -11.83
C ASP A 145 9.59 -2.20 -10.78
N PHE A 146 9.61 -2.62 -9.52
CA PHE A 146 9.18 -1.80 -8.38
C PHE A 146 9.98 -0.51 -8.20
N ARG A 147 11.06 -0.28 -8.95
CA ARG A 147 11.83 0.96 -8.94
C ARG A 147 11.12 2.07 -9.72
N GLN A 148 10.35 1.71 -10.74
CA GLN A 148 9.68 2.66 -11.63
C GLN A 148 8.38 3.18 -11.02
N SER A 149 7.86 4.28 -11.56
CA SER A 149 6.58 4.83 -11.14
C SER A 149 5.42 3.83 -11.34
N ASN A 150 4.46 3.81 -10.42
CA ASN A 150 3.30 2.93 -10.45
C ASN A 150 2.37 3.19 -11.64
N ARG A 151 2.51 4.34 -12.29
CA ARG A 151 1.79 4.71 -13.53
C ARG A 151 2.69 4.80 -14.77
N LEU A 152 3.86 4.14 -14.75
CA LEU A 152 4.71 4.07 -15.94
C LEU A 152 3.93 3.42 -17.08
N SER A 153 3.90 4.05 -18.26
CA SER A 153 3.10 3.59 -19.40
C SER A 153 3.39 2.13 -19.78
N GLU A 154 4.64 1.71 -19.73
CA GLU A 154 5.04 0.32 -20.02
C GLU A 154 4.47 -0.69 -19.01
N HIS A 155 4.36 -0.31 -17.73
CA HIS A 155 3.69 -1.15 -16.73
C HIS A 155 2.19 -1.22 -17.00
N MET A 156 1.55 -0.09 -17.33
CA MET A 156 0.12 -0.06 -17.64
C MET A 156 -0.22 -0.91 -18.87
N GLU A 157 0.58 -0.82 -19.95
CA GLU A 157 0.37 -1.63 -21.15
C GLU A 157 0.64 -3.12 -20.91
N LYS A 158 1.67 -3.47 -20.11
CA LYS A 158 1.90 -4.86 -19.69
C LYS A 158 0.75 -5.39 -18.83
N PHE A 159 0.22 -4.58 -17.90
CA PHE A 159 -0.92 -4.96 -17.06
C PHE A 159 -2.18 -5.19 -17.90
N LYS A 160 -2.45 -4.29 -18.86
CA LYS A 160 -3.50 -4.43 -19.85
C LYS A 160 -3.38 -5.73 -20.63
N ALA A 161 -2.20 -6.01 -21.19
CA ALA A 161 -1.94 -7.25 -21.93
C ALA A 161 -2.12 -8.50 -21.06
N LYS A 162 -1.71 -8.43 -19.78
CA LYS A 162 -1.89 -9.51 -18.82
C LYS A 162 -3.37 -9.83 -18.61
N LEU A 163 -4.19 -8.82 -18.32
CA LEU A 163 -5.64 -8.99 -18.16
C LEU A 163 -6.31 -9.59 -19.41
N VAL A 164 -5.94 -9.14 -20.62
CA VAL A 164 -6.44 -9.77 -21.87
C VAL A 164 -6.05 -11.24 -21.97
N SER A 165 -4.79 -11.57 -21.64
CA SER A 165 -4.30 -12.95 -21.72
C SER A 165 -5.03 -13.87 -20.75
N MET A 166 -5.28 -13.39 -19.53
CA MET A 166 -6.03 -14.10 -18.49
C MET A 166 -7.47 -14.31 -18.92
N TYR A 167 -8.15 -13.26 -19.38
CA TYR A 167 -9.53 -13.35 -19.86
C TYR A 167 -9.70 -14.44 -20.93
N LYS A 168 -8.75 -14.54 -21.86
CA LYS A 168 -8.74 -15.59 -22.89
C LYS A 168 -8.47 -16.98 -22.31
N ALA A 169 -7.46 -17.10 -21.44
CA ALA A 169 -7.07 -18.37 -20.82
C ALA A 169 -8.17 -18.95 -19.92
N SER A 170 -8.97 -18.08 -19.29
CA SER A 170 -10.03 -18.45 -18.34
C SER A 170 -11.43 -18.52 -18.98
N GLY A 171 -11.51 -18.68 -20.30
CA GLY A 171 -12.79 -18.88 -21.00
C GLY A 171 -13.71 -17.66 -21.01
N GLY A 172 -13.17 -16.45 -20.97
CA GLY A 172 -13.92 -15.20 -21.02
C GLY A 172 -14.40 -14.68 -19.66
N LYS A 173 -13.76 -15.10 -18.57
CA LYS A 173 -14.06 -14.61 -17.22
C LYS A 173 -13.20 -13.40 -16.84
N LYS A 174 -13.82 -12.46 -16.12
CA LYS A 174 -13.14 -11.31 -15.54
C LYS A 174 -12.28 -11.72 -14.34
N ALA A 175 -11.20 -10.99 -14.09
CA ALA A 175 -10.23 -11.31 -13.06
C ALA A 175 -10.60 -10.76 -11.68
N ASP A 176 -10.29 -11.54 -10.64
CA ASP A 176 -10.22 -11.09 -9.25
C ASP A 176 -8.75 -10.70 -8.95
N ILE A 177 -8.51 -9.42 -8.70
CA ILE A 177 -7.15 -8.91 -8.43
C ILE A 177 -6.91 -8.95 -6.93
N ILE A 178 -5.80 -9.56 -6.49
CA ILE A 178 -5.30 -9.46 -5.12
C ILE A 178 -3.98 -8.69 -5.17
N SER A 179 -3.97 -7.49 -4.62
CA SER A 179 -2.77 -6.66 -4.58
C SER A 179 -2.26 -6.50 -3.15
N HIS A 180 -0.95 -6.44 -2.97
CA HIS A 180 -0.33 -6.20 -1.68
C HIS A 180 0.48 -4.90 -1.67
N SER A 181 0.39 -4.13 -0.59
CA SER A 181 1.23 -2.95 -0.36
C SER A 181 1.20 -2.00 -1.56
N MET A 182 2.36 -1.56 -2.07
CA MET A 182 2.47 -0.69 -3.25
C MET A 182 1.78 -1.25 -4.51
N GLY A 183 1.56 -2.56 -4.62
CA GLY A 183 0.77 -3.15 -5.70
C GLY A 183 -0.64 -2.57 -5.77
N GLY A 184 -1.22 -2.18 -4.63
CA GLY A 184 -2.50 -1.48 -4.59
C GLY A 184 -2.44 -0.08 -5.22
N ILE A 185 -1.30 0.59 -5.14
CA ILE A 185 -1.08 1.90 -5.79
C ILE A 185 -0.96 1.74 -7.31
N LEU A 186 -0.30 0.67 -7.78
CA LEU A 186 -0.26 0.32 -9.20
C LEU A 186 -1.66 0.02 -9.74
N VAL A 187 -2.44 -0.81 -9.04
CA VAL A 187 -3.80 -1.16 -9.46
C VAL A 187 -4.71 0.07 -9.45
N LYS A 188 -4.63 0.92 -8.42
CA LYS A 188 -5.40 2.17 -8.36
C LYS A 188 -5.00 3.18 -9.45
N SER A 189 -3.71 3.24 -9.78
CA SER A 189 -3.22 4.05 -10.90
C SER A 189 -3.80 3.56 -12.23
N PHE A 190 -3.81 2.25 -12.44
CA PHE A 190 -4.41 1.64 -13.63
C PHE A 190 -5.92 1.89 -13.70
N LEU A 191 -6.63 1.74 -12.58
CA LEU A 191 -8.06 2.07 -12.47
C LEU A 191 -8.34 3.51 -12.92
N ALA A 192 -7.59 4.48 -12.39
CA ALA A 192 -7.79 5.90 -12.72
C ALA A 192 -7.48 6.23 -14.18
N LEU A 193 -6.48 5.57 -14.77
CA LEU A 193 -6.03 5.85 -16.15
C LEU A 193 -6.77 5.05 -17.23
N HIS A 194 -7.34 3.91 -16.86
CA HIS A 194 -7.92 2.94 -17.79
C HIS A 194 -9.25 2.38 -17.27
N HIS A 195 -10.10 3.25 -16.72
CA HIS A 195 -11.38 2.91 -16.07
C HIS A 195 -12.25 1.92 -16.87
N ASP A 196 -12.57 2.22 -18.13
CA ASP A 196 -13.41 1.35 -18.97
C ASP A 196 -12.79 -0.03 -19.21
N PHE A 197 -11.45 -0.07 -19.32
CA PHE A 197 -10.72 -1.32 -19.47
C PHE A 197 -10.74 -2.11 -18.15
N PHE A 198 -10.59 -1.44 -17.02
CA PHE A 198 -10.71 -2.07 -15.70
C PHE A 198 -12.10 -2.69 -15.53
N GLU A 199 -13.16 -1.94 -15.84
CA GLU A 199 -14.53 -2.45 -15.82
C GLU A 199 -14.72 -3.66 -16.74
N GLN A 200 -14.12 -3.64 -17.94
CA GLN A 200 -14.26 -4.73 -18.91
C GLN A 200 -13.63 -6.05 -18.41
N TYR A 201 -12.49 -6.00 -17.74
CA TYR A 201 -11.67 -7.19 -17.45
C TYR A 201 -11.59 -7.58 -15.98
N VAL A 202 -12.05 -6.74 -15.04
CA VAL A 202 -11.95 -6.98 -13.59
C VAL A 202 -13.33 -7.25 -13.00
N ASN A 203 -13.42 -8.28 -12.16
CA ASN A 203 -14.62 -8.67 -11.41
C ASN A 203 -14.58 -8.10 -9.99
N SER A 204 -13.46 -8.28 -9.30
CA SER A 204 -13.22 -7.69 -8.00
C SER A 204 -11.76 -7.32 -7.81
N TRP A 205 -11.52 -6.41 -6.86
CA TRP A 205 -10.19 -6.05 -6.39
C TRP A 205 -10.14 -6.12 -4.87
N ILE A 206 -9.20 -6.92 -4.36
CA ILE A 206 -8.90 -7.10 -2.95
C ILE A 206 -7.52 -6.46 -2.71
N ALA A 207 -7.50 -5.29 -2.07
CA ALA A 207 -6.26 -4.64 -1.65
C ALA A 207 -5.88 -5.11 -0.24
N VAL A 208 -4.63 -5.53 -0.06
CA VAL A 208 -4.07 -5.95 1.23
C VAL A 208 -2.95 -4.98 1.62
N ALA A 209 -3.11 -4.31 2.75
CA ALA A 209 -2.13 -3.40 3.35
C ALA A 209 -1.64 -2.29 2.40
N ALA A 210 -2.52 -1.75 1.55
CA ALA A 210 -2.14 -0.77 0.53
C ALA A 210 -1.95 0.64 1.13
N PRO A 211 -0.78 1.30 0.95
CA PRO A 211 -0.49 2.62 1.54
C PRO A 211 -1.10 3.76 0.72
N PHE A 212 -2.43 3.90 0.68
CA PHE A 212 -3.12 4.85 -0.21
C PHE A 212 -2.71 6.31 0.00
N GLN A 213 -2.28 6.70 1.21
CA GLN A 213 -1.74 8.04 1.51
C GLN A 213 -0.23 8.02 1.84
N GLY A 214 0.45 6.90 1.56
CA GLY A 214 1.87 6.70 1.82
C GLY A 214 2.20 6.07 3.18
N ALA A 215 3.49 5.84 3.41
CA ALA A 215 4.06 5.29 4.63
C ALA A 215 5.07 6.29 5.22
N PRO A 216 4.61 7.37 5.88
CA PRO A 216 5.36 8.58 6.16
C PRO A 216 6.72 8.35 6.84
N GLY A 217 6.73 7.75 8.03
CA GLY A 217 7.96 7.59 8.80
C GLY A 217 8.98 6.69 8.10
N PHE A 218 8.50 5.56 7.59
CA PHE A 218 9.34 4.58 6.90
C PHE A 218 9.95 5.14 5.61
N ILE A 219 9.15 5.78 4.75
CA ILE A 219 9.63 6.34 3.48
C ILE A 219 10.53 7.55 3.69
N MET A 220 10.27 8.37 4.71
CA MET A 220 11.12 9.50 5.05
C MET A 220 12.54 9.04 5.44
N ASP A 221 12.66 8.05 6.34
CA ASP A 221 13.98 7.52 6.71
C ASP A 221 14.64 6.77 5.54
N CYS A 222 13.86 6.05 4.75
CA CYS A 222 14.32 5.37 3.54
C CYS A 222 15.03 6.33 2.56
N LEU A 223 14.48 7.52 2.35
CA LEU A 223 15.05 8.56 1.47
C LEU A 223 16.21 9.35 2.11
N LEU A 224 16.40 9.30 3.42
CA LEU A 224 17.47 10.02 4.13
C LEU A 224 18.66 9.13 4.47
N THR A 225 18.42 7.91 4.91
CA THR A 225 19.48 7.03 5.45
C THR A 225 19.47 5.64 4.83
N GLY A 226 18.43 5.29 4.05
CA GLY A 226 18.26 3.98 3.42
C GLY A 226 17.44 3.01 4.25
N VAL A 227 17.33 1.76 3.79
CA VAL A 227 16.56 0.70 4.46
C VAL A 227 17.41 -0.55 4.66
N GLU A 228 17.21 -1.21 5.79
CA GLU A 228 17.72 -2.55 6.07
C GLU A 228 16.53 -3.49 6.29
N PHE A 229 16.50 -4.61 5.58
CA PHE A 229 15.38 -5.57 5.67
C PHE A 229 15.52 -6.54 6.84
N VAL A 230 16.73 -6.72 7.39
CA VAL A 230 16.99 -7.67 8.47
C VAL A 230 17.98 -7.07 9.48
N LYS A 231 17.70 -7.25 10.78
CA LYS A 231 18.55 -6.79 11.88
C LYS A 231 19.57 -7.86 12.31
N GLY A 232 20.66 -7.45 12.96
CA GLY A 232 21.65 -8.37 13.53
C GLY A 232 22.66 -8.91 12.51
N TRP A 233 23.17 -10.12 12.74
CA TRP A 233 24.24 -10.70 11.90
C TRP A 233 23.80 -10.96 10.45
N GLN A 234 22.51 -11.23 10.24
CA GLN A 234 21.93 -11.52 8.91
C GLN A 234 22.01 -10.32 7.96
N ARG A 235 22.18 -9.09 8.46
CA ARG A 235 22.33 -7.89 7.62
C ARG A 235 23.46 -8.01 6.59
N GLN A 236 24.51 -8.76 6.92
CA GLN A 236 25.66 -8.99 6.02
C GLN A 236 25.31 -9.85 4.80
N LEU A 237 24.18 -10.55 4.83
CA LEU A 237 23.67 -11.34 3.72
C LEU A 237 22.82 -10.51 2.76
N PHE A 238 22.41 -9.30 3.14
CA PHE A 238 21.57 -8.42 2.34
C PHE A 238 22.36 -7.22 1.81
N VAL A 239 21.72 -6.42 0.97
CA VAL A 239 22.27 -5.15 0.47
C VAL A 239 22.50 -4.20 1.64
N ALA A 240 23.65 -3.53 1.68
CA ALA A 240 23.95 -2.59 2.75
C ALA A 240 22.98 -1.39 2.72
N LYS A 241 22.64 -0.85 3.90
CA LYS A 241 21.69 0.28 4.04
C LYS A 241 22.00 1.43 3.09
N TRP A 242 23.27 1.84 3.06
CA TRP A 242 23.72 2.94 2.21
C TRP A 242 23.70 2.60 0.72
N SER A 243 24.04 1.37 0.33
CA SER A 243 23.90 0.93 -1.06
C SER A 243 22.44 1.01 -1.49
N MET A 244 21.52 0.56 -0.62
CA MET A 244 20.09 0.63 -0.88
C MET A 244 19.62 2.09 -1.00
N HIS A 245 20.04 2.98 -0.09
CA HIS A 245 19.76 4.42 -0.19
C HIS A 245 20.08 5.01 -1.58
N GLN A 246 21.28 4.70 -2.12
CA GLN A 246 21.70 5.21 -3.42
C GLN A 246 20.84 4.72 -4.59
N LEU A 247 20.17 3.57 -4.47
CA LEU A 247 19.14 3.17 -5.42
C LEU A 247 17.86 3.95 -5.20
N LEU A 248 17.36 3.96 -3.97
CA LEU A 248 16.00 4.41 -3.64
C LEU A 248 15.79 5.91 -3.87
N ILE A 249 16.85 6.73 -3.71
CA ILE A 249 16.82 8.17 -4.00
C ILE A 249 16.49 8.48 -5.47
N GLU A 250 16.71 7.52 -6.38
CA GLU A 250 16.43 7.62 -7.82
C GLU A 250 15.24 6.76 -8.27
N CYS A 251 14.43 6.23 -7.35
CA CYS A 251 13.26 5.38 -7.64
C CYS A 251 11.93 6.16 -7.51
N PRO A 252 11.20 6.46 -8.60
CA PRO A 252 9.92 7.16 -8.55
C PRO A 252 8.87 6.53 -7.65
N SER A 253 8.84 5.21 -7.57
CA SER A 253 7.93 4.48 -6.69
C SER A 253 8.07 4.85 -5.22
N VAL A 254 9.29 5.15 -4.75
CA VAL A 254 9.56 5.50 -3.34
C VAL A 254 8.96 6.86 -3.01
N TYR A 255 9.09 7.82 -3.93
CA TYR A 255 8.50 9.15 -3.78
C TYR A 255 6.96 9.10 -3.83
N GLU A 256 6.39 8.18 -4.61
CA GLU A 256 4.93 7.93 -4.64
C GLU A 256 4.38 7.36 -3.32
N LEU A 257 5.24 6.82 -2.46
CA LEU A 257 4.89 6.33 -1.12
C LEU A 257 5.12 7.35 0.00
N MET A 258 5.65 8.54 -0.30
CA MET A 258 5.78 9.62 0.69
C MET A 258 4.39 10.07 1.17
N ALA A 259 4.34 10.64 2.37
CA ALA A 259 3.12 11.19 2.95
C ALA A 259 2.44 12.17 1.98
N SER A 260 1.15 11.97 1.72
CA SER A 260 0.34 12.89 0.93
C SER A 260 0.21 14.24 1.67
N GLU A 261 0.60 15.33 1.00
CA GLU A 261 0.50 16.70 1.54
C GLU A 261 -0.95 17.20 1.57
N ASP A 262 -1.74 16.82 0.57
CA ASP A 262 -3.14 17.22 0.41
C ASP A 262 -4.11 16.37 1.27
N PHE A 263 -3.59 15.32 1.93
CA PHE A 263 -4.41 14.49 2.81
C PHE A 263 -4.48 15.09 4.22
N THR A 264 -5.70 15.20 4.74
CA THR A 264 -5.96 15.69 6.09
C THR A 264 -5.71 14.57 7.10
N TRP A 265 -4.45 14.37 7.48
CA TRP A 265 -4.06 13.48 8.56
C TRP A 265 -4.66 13.94 9.90
N THR A 266 -5.08 12.99 10.73
CA THR A 266 -5.55 13.27 12.11
C THR A 266 -4.44 13.94 12.93
N ASP A 267 -3.21 13.44 12.79
CA ASP A 267 -1.99 14.07 13.26
C ASP A 267 -1.01 14.12 12.07
N PRO A 268 -0.57 15.29 11.58
CA PRO A 268 0.31 15.36 10.42
C PRO A 268 1.67 14.70 10.70
N PRO A 269 2.19 13.84 9.80
CA PRO A 269 3.52 13.25 9.99
C PRO A 269 4.60 14.33 9.94
N GLU A 270 5.59 14.22 10.83
CA GLU A 270 6.61 15.25 11.04
C GLU A 270 8.01 14.67 10.86
N LEU A 271 8.92 15.47 10.32
CA LEU A 271 10.37 15.32 10.51
C LEU A 271 10.77 16.13 11.74
N ARG A 272 11.44 15.50 12.69
CA ARG A 272 11.84 16.10 13.97
C ARG A 272 13.35 16.06 14.14
N LEU A 273 13.95 17.17 14.54
CA LEU A 273 15.40 17.27 14.72
C LEU A 273 15.72 17.84 16.10
N TRP A 274 16.57 17.17 16.86
CA TRP A 274 17.19 17.78 18.04
C TRP A 274 18.35 18.67 17.61
N ARG A 275 18.30 19.96 17.92
CA ARG A 275 19.36 20.94 17.57
C ARG A 275 19.66 21.90 18.71
N LYS A 276 20.87 22.45 18.74
CA LYS A 276 21.19 23.59 19.63
C LYS A 276 20.63 24.88 19.05
N GLN A 277 20.29 25.85 19.89
CA GLN A 277 19.90 27.17 19.40
C GLN A 277 21.11 27.84 18.75
N THR A 278 20.91 28.41 17.56
CA THR A 278 21.91 29.23 16.89
C THR A 278 21.85 30.66 17.39
N GLU A 279 23.02 31.27 17.64
CA GLU A 279 23.12 32.69 17.91
C GLU A 279 22.80 33.53 16.65
N GLU A 280 22.68 34.85 16.77
CA GLU A 280 22.41 35.76 15.64
C GLU A 280 23.47 35.69 14.51
N ASN A 281 24.66 35.17 14.81
CA ASN A 281 25.76 34.95 13.84
C ASN A 281 25.60 33.64 13.03
N GLY A 282 24.60 32.80 13.33
CA GLY A 282 24.34 31.53 12.68
C GLY A 282 25.15 30.34 13.21
N GLU A 283 26.00 30.53 14.23
CA GLU A 283 26.73 29.44 14.89
C GLU A 283 25.90 28.86 16.06
N PRO A 284 26.00 27.53 16.33
CA PRO A 284 25.32 26.93 17.47
C PRO A 284 25.90 27.46 18.78
N ASP A 285 25.05 28.00 19.67
CA ASP A 285 25.47 28.36 21.03
C ASP A 285 25.77 27.06 21.81
N PRO A 286 27.04 26.80 22.19
CA PRO A 286 27.42 25.57 22.86
C PRO A 286 26.77 25.38 24.23
N ASP A 287 26.37 26.47 24.89
CA ASP A 287 25.76 26.50 26.22
C ASP A 287 24.21 26.53 26.15
N SER A 288 23.63 26.68 24.96
CA SER A 288 22.18 26.65 24.77
C SER A 288 21.59 25.24 24.95
N PRO A 289 20.37 25.14 25.50
CA PRO A 289 19.69 23.86 25.60
C PRO A 289 19.29 23.34 24.21
N SER A 290 19.41 22.03 24.01
CA SER A 290 18.87 21.36 22.83
C SER A 290 17.35 21.54 22.74
N VAL A 291 16.86 21.92 21.56
CA VAL A 291 15.46 22.10 21.22
C VAL A 291 15.05 21.08 20.16
N LEU A 292 13.81 20.60 20.25
CA LEU A 292 13.22 19.74 19.23
C LEU A 292 12.51 20.60 18.17
N GLU A 293 13.12 20.73 17.00
CA GLU A 293 12.51 21.33 15.83
C GLU A 293 11.56 20.32 15.16
N ARG A 294 10.42 20.79 14.64
CA ARG A 294 9.36 19.95 14.06
C ARG A 294 8.94 20.53 12.72
N TYR A 295 8.96 19.70 11.69
CA TYR A 295 8.64 20.09 10.31
C TYR A 295 7.51 19.20 9.80
N GLY A 296 6.36 19.80 9.50
CA GLY A 296 5.22 19.09 8.95
C GLY A 296 5.36 18.80 7.45
N PRO A 297 4.30 18.24 6.82
CA PRO A 297 4.32 17.82 5.41
C PRO A 297 4.73 18.88 4.38
N LYS A 298 4.45 20.15 4.69
CA LYS A 298 4.76 21.29 3.80
C LYS A 298 6.21 21.75 3.87
N ASP A 299 6.90 21.44 4.98
CA ASP A 299 8.19 22.04 5.31
C ASP A 299 9.34 21.02 5.29
N TYR A 300 9.07 19.74 5.60
CA TYR A 300 10.14 18.74 5.73
C TYR A 300 10.92 18.52 4.42
N LEU A 301 10.30 18.75 3.25
CA LEU A 301 10.95 18.57 1.95
C LEU A 301 12.17 19.49 1.78
N GLN A 302 12.09 20.71 2.34
CA GLN A 302 13.19 21.67 2.31
C GLN A 302 14.36 21.19 3.17
N VAL A 303 14.04 20.61 4.33
CA VAL A 303 15.01 20.03 5.27
C VAL A 303 15.68 18.81 4.65
N MET A 304 14.91 17.89 4.07
CA MET A 304 15.44 16.72 3.35
C MET A 304 16.34 17.13 2.18
N SER A 305 15.91 18.11 1.37
CA SER A 305 16.71 18.64 0.26
C SER A 305 18.03 19.26 0.73
N ALA A 306 18.02 19.92 1.89
CA ALA A 306 19.23 20.48 2.49
C ALA A 306 20.17 19.38 3.01
N ALA A 307 19.64 18.35 3.68
CA ALA A 307 20.40 17.20 4.15
C ALA A 307 21.07 16.43 2.99
N LEU A 308 20.35 16.24 1.88
CA LEU A 308 20.78 15.48 0.71
C LEU A 308 21.58 16.30 -0.31
N ARG A 309 21.79 17.61 -0.09
CA ARG A 309 22.42 18.51 -1.08
C ARG A 309 23.81 18.03 -1.52
N GLY A 310 24.58 17.45 -0.60
CA GLY A 310 25.91 16.91 -0.85
C GLY A 310 25.94 15.40 -1.09
N ASN A 311 24.78 14.73 -1.20
CA ASN A 311 24.73 13.29 -1.36
C ASN A 311 25.34 12.87 -2.70
N THR A 312 26.14 11.79 -2.66
CA THR A 312 26.81 11.25 -3.84
C THR A 312 26.82 9.73 -3.81
N MET A 313 26.78 9.14 -5.00
CA MET A 313 26.94 7.73 -5.25
C MET A 313 28.32 7.46 -5.86
N ASN A 314 29.04 6.46 -5.34
CA ASN A 314 30.27 5.96 -5.96
C ASN A 314 29.97 4.75 -6.85
N TYR A 315 30.10 4.93 -8.15
CA TYR A 315 29.91 3.89 -9.16
C TYR A 315 31.20 3.73 -10.00
N ASN A 316 31.84 2.57 -9.91
CA ASN A 316 33.10 2.26 -10.62
C ASN A 316 34.21 3.34 -10.45
N GLY A 317 34.29 3.95 -9.27
CA GLY A 317 35.26 5.01 -8.95
C GLY A 317 34.83 6.42 -9.39
N ALA A 318 33.73 6.56 -10.14
CA ALA A 318 33.13 7.85 -10.43
C ALA A 318 32.22 8.29 -9.27
N ILE A 319 32.32 9.56 -8.89
CA ILE A 319 31.45 10.19 -7.89
C ILE A 319 30.32 10.89 -8.65
N ILE A 320 29.10 10.41 -8.45
CA ILE A 320 27.89 10.88 -9.12
C ILE A 320 27.03 11.61 -8.08
N PRO A 321 26.67 12.89 -8.29
CA PRO A 321 25.73 13.58 -7.40
C PRO A 321 24.34 12.95 -7.46
N THR A 322 23.77 12.65 -6.30
CA THR A 322 22.42 12.06 -6.14
C THR A 322 21.64 12.83 -5.07
N PRO A 323 21.42 14.15 -5.24
CA PRO A 323 20.60 14.92 -4.30
C PRO A 323 19.14 14.47 -4.37
N MET A 324 18.30 15.01 -3.49
CA MET A 324 16.85 14.82 -3.58
C MET A 324 16.34 15.22 -4.98
N ASN A 325 15.66 14.31 -5.67
CA ASN A 325 15.31 14.49 -7.07
C ASN A 325 13.96 15.19 -7.21
N THR A 326 13.99 16.47 -7.60
CA THR A 326 12.79 17.32 -7.70
C THR A 326 11.89 16.97 -8.88
N GLU A 327 12.42 16.38 -9.95
CA GLU A 327 11.61 15.90 -11.08
C GLU A 327 10.82 14.65 -10.70
N ILE A 328 11.40 13.79 -9.86
CA ILE A 328 10.67 12.65 -9.29
C ILE A 328 9.56 13.13 -8.35
N LEU A 329 9.82 14.12 -7.49
CA LEU A 329 8.79 14.71 -6.60
C LEU A 329 7.58 15.21 -7.40
N LYS A 330 7.81 16.02 -8.44
CA LYS A 330 6.74 16.50 -9.34
C LYS A 330 5.96 15.35 -9.98
N TRP A 331 6.66 14.28 -10.34
CA TRP A 331 6.04 13.09 -10.92
C TRP A 331 5.11 12.39 -9.92
N ALA A 332 5.57 12.23 -8.68
CA ALA A 332 4.84 11.61 -7.58
C ALA A 332 3.61 12.44 -7.17
N GLU A 333 3.72 13.78 -7.11
CA GLU A 333 2.58 14.68 -6.90
C GLU A 333 1.50 14.49 -7.98
N LYS A 334 1.90 14.37 -9.25
CA LYS A 334 0.96 14.07 -10.33
C LYS A 334 0.31 12.69 -10.15
N THR A 335 1.06 11.67 -9.71
CA THR A 335 0.50 10.37 -9.38
C THR A 335 -0.56 10.48 -8.27
N ARG A 336 -0.30 11.23 -7.20
CA ARG A 336 -1.29 11.45 -6.12
C ARG A 336 -2.59 12.05 -6.62
N ARG A 337 -2.53 13.08 -7.48
CA ARG A 337 -3.72 13.69 -8.09
C ARG A 337 -4.52 12.69 -8.94
N ILE A 338 -3.84 11.80 -9.66
CA ILE A 338 -4.49 10.72 -10.41
C ILE A 338 -5.18 9.73 -9.47
N LEU A 339 -4.57 9.38 -8.34
CA LEU A 339 -5.17 8.48 -7.35
C LEU A 339 -6.40 9.09 -6.66
N GLN A 340 -6.45 10.42 -6.50
CA GLN A 340 -7.59 11.11 -5.88
C GLN A 340 -8.86 11.09 -6.76
N ILE A 341 -8.70 11.10 -8.08
CA ILE A 341 -9.84 11.07 -9.04
C ILE A 341 -10.24 9.65 -9.44
N ALA A 342 -9.65 8.62 -8.84
CA ALA A 342 -9.96 7.24 -9.17
C ALA A 342 -11.37 6.88 -8.68
N GLU A 343 -12.25 6.50 -9.59
CA GLU A 343 -13.60 6.04 -9.28
C GLU A 343 -13.72 4.54 -9.60
N LEU A 344 -14.44 3.80 -8.76
CA LEU A 344 -14.67 2.38 -8.96
C LEU A 344 -15.92 2.18 -9.84
N PRO A 345 -15.85 1.40 -10.94
CA PRO A 345 -17.03 1.06 -11.71
C PRO A 345 -18.04 0.30 -10.85
N SER A 346 -19.34 0.60 -11.01
CA SER A 346 -20.42 -0.02 -10.21
C SER A 346 -20.54 -1.54 -10.37
N SER A 347 -19.98 -2.08 -11.46
CA SER A 347 -19.95 -3.52 -11.74
C SER A 347 -18.77 -4.25 -11.09
N VAL A 348 -17.80 -3.53 -10.51
CA VAL A 348 -16.60 -4.09 -9.89
C VAL A 348 -16.67 -3.98 -8.37
N LYS A 349 -16.39 -5.07 -7.67
CA LYS A 349 -16.36 -5.07 -6.20
C LYS A 349 -14.97 -4.71 -5.69
N PHE A 350 -14.92 -3.93 -4.61
CA PHE A 350 -13.67 -3.59 -3.95
C PHE A 350 -13.69 -3.99 -2.47
N TYR A 351 -12.63 -4.64 -2.03
CA TYR A 351 -12.40 -5.05 -0.64
C TYR A 351 -11.06 -4.51 -0.17
N ASN A 352 -11.01 -3.92 1.02
CA ASN A 352 -9.79 -3.38 1.60
C ASN A 352 -9.45 -4.13 2.90
N ILE A 353 -8.35 -4.85 2.90
CA ILE A 353 -7.82 -5.54 4.08
C ILE A 353 -6.64 -4.71 4.58
N VAL A 354 -6.74 -4.20 5.80
CA VAL A 354 -5.74 -3.33 6.42
C VAL A 354 -5.07 -4.05 7.58
N GLY A 355 -3.77 -3.81 7.79
CA GLY A 355 -3.11 -4.35 8.98
C GLY A 355 -3.24 -3.41 10.19
N THR A 356 -3.33 -4.00 11.38
CA THR A 356 -3.54 -3.25 12.64
C THR A 356 -2.68 -3.81 13.77
N SER A 357 -2.74 -3.16 14.92
CA SER A 357 -2.18 -3.60 16.20
C SER A 357 -0.65 -3.68 16.27
N ASN A 358 0.04 -3.01 15.34
CA ASN A 358 1.49 -2.86 15.37
C ASN A 358 1.90 -1.38 15.43
N ASP A 359 2.90 -1.11 16.26
CA ASP A 359 3.58 0.18 16.31
C ASP A 359 4.19 0.49 14.94
N THR A 360 3.62 1.49 14.26
CA THR A 360 3.98 1.83 12.88
C THR A 360 4.71 3.17 12.81
N PRO A 361 5.94 3.23 12.26
CA PRO A 361 6.72 4.47 12.16
C PRO A 361 5.94 5.61 11.50
N PHE A 362 5.78 6.72 12.21
CA PHE A 362 4.94 7.82 11.75
C PHE A 362 5.68 9.15 11.66
N HIS A 363 6.19 9.65 12.79
CA HIS A 363 7.12 10.78 12.77
C HIS A 363 8.55 10.27 12.90
N THR A 364 9.45 10.86 12.14
CA THR A 364 10.87 10.50 12.10
C THR A 364 11.67 11.53 12.87
N CYS A 365 12.53 11.08 13.79
CA CYS A 365 13.33 11.94 14.66
C CYS A 365 14.81 11.61 14.51
N TYR A 366 15.65 12.64 14.40
CA TYR A 366 17.11 12.50 14.37
C TYR A 366 17.78 13.30 15.49
N GLY A 367 18.86 12.73 16.03
CA GLY A 367 19.56 13.26 17.21
C GLY A 367 18.81 12.96 18.51
N SER A 368 19.41 13.37 19.63
CA SER A 368 18.76 13.33 20.95
C SER A 368 18.99 14.64 21.69
N LYS A 369 18.33 14.80 22.84
CA LYS A 369 18.57 15.96 23.70
C LYS A 369 20.03 16.05 24.16
N GLU A 370 20.66 14.91 24.42
CA GLU A 370 22.04 14.77 24.86
C GLU A 370 23.04 14.82 23.69
N SER A 371 22.61 14.46 22.49
CA SER A 371 23.42 14.45 21.27
C SER A 371 22.64 15.10 20.11
N PRO A 372 22.46 16.44 20.15
CA PRO A 372 21.79 17.16 19.08
C PRO A 372 22.61 17.14 17.77
N ILE A 373 21.94 17.43 16.68
CA ILE A 373 22.53 17.55 15.34
C ILE A 373 23.16 18.92 15.18
N ASP A 374 24.42 18.95 14.76
CA ASP A 374 25.15 20.18 14.45
C ASP A 374 24.83 20.66 13.04
N GLN A 375 25.11 19.83 12.02
CA GLN A 375 24.84 20.13 10.62
C GLN A 375 23.69 19.29 10.07
N ILE A 376 22.84 19.90 9.24
CA ILE A 376 21.69 19.20 8.64
C ILE A 376 22.09 17.97 7.82
N THR A 377 23.30 17.95 7.26
CA THR A 377 23.86 16.81 6.52
C THR A 377 24.20 15.63 7.42
N ASP A 378 24.35 15.83 8.72
CA ASP A 378 24.69 14.75 9.67
C ASP A 378 23.54 13.74 9.79
N ILE A 379 22.31 14.13 9.44
CA ILE A 379 21.13 13.25 9.35
C ILE A 379 21.46 11.95 8.60
N LEU A 380 22.22 12.03 7.50
CA LEU A 380 22.52 10.88 6.64
C LEU A 380 23.37 9.80 7.35
N ASN A 381 24.02 10.14 8.46
CA ASN A 381 24.90 9.25 9.23
C ASN A 381 24.28 8.81 10.57
N LEU A 382 23.04 9.23 10.86
CA LEU A 382 22.35 8.93 12.10
C LEU A 382 21.32 7.81 11.92
N GLU A 383 20.98 7.15 13.03
CA GLU A 383 19.81 6.27 13.09
C GLU A 383 18.58 7.10 13.44
N ALA A 384 17.48 6.88 12.70
CA ALA A 384 16.21 7.48 13.03
C ALA A 384 15.61 6.84 14.29
N ASP A 385 15.11 7.68 15.18
CA ASP A 385 14.12 7.30 16.18
C ASP A 385 12.71 7.60 15.64
N PHE A 386 11.72 6.81 16.05
CA PHE A 386 10.36 6.96 15.55
C PHE A 386 9.38 7.14 16.70
N SER A 387 8.37 7.96 16.45
CA SER A 387 7.11 7.82 17.17
C SER A 387 6.09 7.11 16.31
N PHE A 388 5.25 6.33 16.95
CA PHE A 388 4.44 5.31 16.32
C PHE A 388 2.94 5.64 16.40
N VAL A 389 2.21 5.17 15.38
CA VAL A 389 0.75 5.11 15.36
C VAL A 389 0.31 3.67 15.10
N ASP A 390 -0.98 3.38 15.23
CA ASP A 390 -1.52 2.07 14.88
C ASP A 390 -1.42 1.81 13.37
N GLY A 391 -1.15 0.57 13.01
CA GLY A 391 -0.98 0.10 11.64
C GLY A 391 -0.37 -1.29 11.62
N ASP A 392 0.37 -1.59 10.57
CA ASP A 392 0.92 -2.93 10.32
C ASP A 392 2.44 -3.02 10.53
N GLY A 393 3.07 -1.99 11.09
CA GLY A 393 4.52 -1.87 11.28
C GLY A 393 5.25 -1.20 10.11
N THR A 394 4.56 -0.95 8.98
CA THR A 394 5.07 -0.19 7.83
C THR A 394 4.12 0.94 7.42
N VAL A 395 2.85 0.62 7.25
CA VAL A 395 1.80 1.52 6.75
C VAL A 395 0.86 1.88 7.89
N PRO A 396 0.69 3.19 8.20
CA PRO A 396 -0.29 3.62 9.18
C PRO A 396 -1.70 3.19 8.79
N LEU A 397 -2.50 2.78 9.77
CA LEU A 397 -3.88 2.36 9.55
C LEU A 397 -4.70 3.43 8.82
N GLU A 398 -4.55 4.70 9.22
CA GLU A 398 -5.22 5.84 8.59
C GLU A 398 -4.90 5.96 7.09
N SER A 399 -3.63 5.73 6.71
CA SER A 399 -3.21 5.72 5.30
C SER A 399 -3.84 4.57 4.53
N SER A 400 -3.86 3.37 5.12
CA SER A 400 -4.42 2.19 4.46
C SER A 400 -5.94 2.22 4.33
N MET A 401 -6.64 2.94 5.22
CA MET A 401 -8.09 3.12 5.19
C MET A 401 -8.54 4.24 4.25
N ALA A 402 -7.64 5.19 3.93
CA ALA A 402 -7.92 6.36 3.09
C ALA A 402 -7.84 6.06 1.59
N ASP A 403 -8.51 4.98 1.18
CA ASP A 403 -8.54 4.51 -0.22
C ASP A 403 -9.42 5.37 -1.13
N GLY A 404 -10.42 6.07 -0.59
CA GLY A 404 -11.31 6.96 -1.36
C GLY A 404 -12.26 6.25 -2.33
N LEU A 405 -12.44 4.94 -2.21
CA LEU A 405 -13.29 4.11 -3.06
C LEU A 405 -14.53 3.62 -2.29
N ASN A 406 -15.58 3.26 -3.02
CA ASN A 406 -16.75 2.62 -2.43
C ASN A 406 -16.48 1.12 -2.18
N ALA A 407 -15.76 0.81 -1.10
CA ALA A 407 -15.48 -0.58 -0.72
C ALA A 407 -16.73 -1.29 -0.18
N GLU A 408 -16.94 -2.52 -0.62
CA GLU A 408 -17.92 -3.45 -0.07
C GLU A 408 -17.61 -3.72 1.41
N LEU A 409 -16.32 -3.86 1.74
CA LEU A 409 -15.88 -4.12 3.10
C LEU A 409 -14.45 -3.62 3.35
N ARG A 410 -14.22 -3.14 4.58
CA ARG A 410 -12.89 -2.82 5.11
C ARG A 410 -12.65 -3.61 6.39
N ILE A 411 -11.59 -4.42 6.43
CA ILE A 411 -11.31 -5.31 7.58
C ILE A 411 -9.90 -5.12 8.06
N GLY A 412 -9.75 -4.96 9.39
CA GLY A 412 -8.47 -4.98 10.07
C GLY A 412 -8.01 -6.39 10.42
N ILE A 413 -6.78 -6.76 10.04
CA ILE A 413 -6.09 -7.95 10.51
C ILE A 413 -4.92 -7.51 11.40
N PRO A 414 -4.95 -7.81 12.71
CA PRO A 414 -3.81 -7.60 13.58
C PRO A 414 -2.58 -8.35 13.07
N GLY A 415 -1.51 -7.67 12.65
CA GLY A 415 -0.36 -8.36 12.07
C GLY A 415 0.66 -7.46 11.40
N ASP A 416 1.86 -8.01 11.22
CA ASP A 416 2.94 -7.36 10.47
C ASP A 416 2.60 -7.25 8.98
N HIS A 417 3.00 -6.13 8.37
CA HIS A 417 2.74 -5.74 6.99
C HIS A 417 2.84 -6.91 6.01
N ARG A 418 3.94 -7.67 6.09
CA ARG A 418 4.16 -8.80 5.20
C ARG A 418 3.61 -10.11 5.76
N ALA A 419 3.64 -10.29 7.07
CA ALA A 419 3.14 -11.51 7.71
C ALA A 419 1.63 -11.73 7.48
N ILE A 420 0.85 -10.67 7.24
CA ILE A 420 -0.57 -10.76 6.88
C ILE A 420 -0.82 -11.66 5.66
N LEU A 421 0.12 -11.73 4.70
CA LEU A 421 0.01 -12.59 3.52
C LEU A 421 0.00 -14.09 3.83
N ASN A 422 0.44 -14.49 5.02
CA ASN A 422 0.45 -15.87 5.51
C ASN A 422 -0.47 -16.05 6.74
N ASP A 423 -1.45 -15.17 6.90
CA ASP A 423 -2.39 -15.23 8.02
C ASP A 423 -3.62 -16.07 7.67
N GLU A 424 -4.00 -17.00 8.55
CA GLU A 424 -5.19 -17.84 8.37
C GLU A 424 -6.48 -17.02 8.23
N ARG A 425 -6.55 -15.86 8.89
CA ARG A 425 -7.70 -14.95 8.77
C ARG A 425 -7.77 -14.33 7.39
N LEU A 426 -6.62 -13.99 6.78
CA LEU A 426 -6.58 -13.55 5.39
C LEU A 426 -7.10 -14.66 4.48
N PHE A 427 -6.65 -15.90 4.68
CA PHE A 427 -7.12 -17.03 3.88
C PHE A 427 -8.63 -17.25 4.00
N GLY A 428 -9.20 -17.15 5.20
CA GLY A 428 -10.66 -17.18 5.39
C GLY A 428 -11.39 -16.10 4.61
N LEU A 429 -10.88 -14.85 4.64
CA LEU A 429 -11.47 -13.73 3.90
C LEU A 429 -11.39 -13.91 2.39
N LEU A 430 -10.21 -14.31 1.88
CA LEU A 430 -10.03 -14.55 0.45
C LEU A 430 -10.94 -15.68 -0.03
N LYS A 431 -11.06 -16.77 0.74
CA LYS A 431 -11.96 -17.87 0.42
C LYS A 431 -13.42 -17.40 0.31
N HIS A 432 -13.85 -16.52 1.22
CA HIS A 432 -15.18 -15.92 1.19
C HIS A 432 -15.38 -14.95 0.00
N PHE A 433 -14.46 -14.00 -0.20
CA PHE A 433 -14.57 -12.99 -1.27
C PHE A 433 -14.51 -13.62 -2.66
N LEU A 434 -13.66 -14.62 -2.86
CA LEU A 434 -13.53 -15.38 -4.10
C LEU A 434 -14.63 -16.45 -4.27
N LYS A 435 -15.43 -16.69 -3.22
CA LYS A 435 -16.50 -17.71 -3.19
C LYS A 435 -16.03 -19.11 -3.56
N VAL A 436 -14.91 -19.54 -2.98
CA VAL A 436 -14.26 -20.81 -3.34
C VAL A 436 -14.43 -21.86 -2.25
N GLY A 437 -14.76 -23.09 -2.68
CA GLY A 437 -15.08 -24.20 -1.78
C GLY A 437 -16.52 -24.14 -1.27
N ASP A 438 -16.86 -25.04 -0.35
CA ASP A 438 -18.18 -25.03 0.27
C ASP A 438 -18.31 -23.82 1.20
N PRO A 439 -19.44 -23.09 1.17
CA PRO A 439 -19.69 -22.00 2.11
C PRO A 439 -19.59 -22.53 3.53
N ASP A 440 -18.74 -21.93 4.35
CA ASP A 440 -18.73 -22.20 5.79
C ASP A 440 -19.96 -21.49 6.39
N PRO A 441 -21.00 -22.22 6.84
CA PRO A 441 -22.22 -21.61 7.34
C PRO A 441 -22.03 -20.91 8.69
N PHE A 442 -20.86 -21.07 9.32
CA PHE A 442 -20.51 -20.46 10.60
C PHE A 442 -19.54 -19.28 10.46
N TYR A 443 -19.02 -19.02 9.26
CA TYR A 443 -18.10 -17.91 9.01
C TYR A 443 -18.86 -16.69 8.47
N ASP A 444 -18.85 -15.61 9.25
CA ASP A 444 -19.31 -14.30 8.80
C ASP A 444 -18.17 -13.27 8.93
N PRO A 445 -17.63 -12.76 7.81
CA PRO A 445 -16.53 -11.80 7.84
C PRO A 445 -16.88 -10.48 8.54
N VAL A 446 -18.16 -10.17 8.73
CA VAL A 446 -18.65 -9.00 9.48
C VAL A 446 -18.62 -9.29 10.99
N TRP A 447 -19.08 -10.45 11.44
CA TRP A 447 -19.16 -10.75 12.88
C TRP A 447 -17.88 -11.33 13.47
N ASP A 448 -17.08 -12.02 12.66
CA ASP A 448 -15.86 -12.72 13.10
C ASP A 448 -14.62 -11.81 13.14
N PHE A 449 -14.75 -10.53 12.72
CA PHE A 449 -13.65 -9.55 12.68
C PHE A 449 -13.91 -8.29 13.51
N VAL A 450 -12.83 -7.71 14.04
CA VAL A 450 -12.86 -6.41 14.74
C VAL A 450 -13.00 -5.30 13.70
N PHE A 451 -14.14 -4.63 13.67
CA PHE A 451 -14.36 -3.44 12.84
C PHE A 451 -13.40 -2.30 13.22
N VAL A 452 -12.81 -1.67 12.21
CA VAL A 452 -12.17 -0.34 12.32
C VAL A 452 -13.21 0.69 11.86
N PRO A 453 -13.86 1.46 12.76
CA PRO A 453 -14.79 2.50 12.35
C PRO A 453 -14.09 3.62 11.56
N ARG A 454 -14.79 4.24 10.61
CA ARG A 454 -14.32 5.39 9.83
C ARG A 454 -13.84 6.54 10.75
N PRO A 455 -12.81 7.32 10.37
CA PRO A 455 -12.74 8.72 10.73
C PRO A 455 -13.88 9.45 10.00
N THR A 456 -14.82 10.04 10.74
CA THR A 456 -15.97 10.76 10.16
C THR A 456 -15.51 11.99 9.38
N SER A 457 -15.76 12.02 8.06
CA SER A 457 -15.70 13.23 7.23
C SER A 457 -17.04 13.96 7.22
N GLU A 458 -17.04 15.29 7.19
CA GLU A 458 -18.22 16.18 7.32
C GLU A 458 -19.31 16.02 6.25
N VAL A 459 -19.09 15.22 5.21
CA VAL A 459 -20.03 15.02 4.09
C VAL A 459 -21.22 14.09 4.46
N ASP A 460 -21.08 13.25 5.48
CA ASP A 460 -22.11 12.25 5.86
C ASP A 460 -23.18 12.78 6.84
N LEU A 461 -23.09 14.04 7.29
CA LEU A 461 -24.03 14.60 8.27
C LEU A 461 -25.39 15.00 7.70
N GLU A 462 -25.54 15.05 6.37
CA GLU A 462 -26.81 15.43 5.73
C GLU A 462 -27.72 14.22 5.42
N ASP A 463 -27.18 13.00 5.32
CA ASP A 463 -27.93 11.82 4.85
C ASP A 463 -28.57 10.96 5.97
N HIS A 464 -28.38 11.36 7.24
CA HIS A 464 -28.91 10.64 8.42
C HIS A 464 -29.93 11.42 9.25
N ARG A 465 -30.51 12.49 8.72
CA ARG A 465 -31.73 13.11 9.27
C ARG A 465 -32.96 12.77 8.44
N SER A 466 -33.29 11.48 8.38
CA SER A 466 -34.66 11.10 8.11
C SER A 466 -35.00 9.80 8.84
N ILE A 467 -36.25 9.75 9.32
CA ILE A 467 -36.90 8.67 10.09
C ILE A 467 -36.93 8.88 11.62
N SER A 468 -37.90 9.69 12.04
CA SER A 468 -38.79 9.34 13.15
C SER A 468 -40.15 10.03 12.94
N VAL A 469 -41.20 9.23 12.77
CA VAL A 469 -42.60 9.64 12.57
C VAL A 469 -43.32 9.62 13.92
N VAL A 470 -44.02 10.72 14.30
CA VAL A 470 -45.35 10.70 14.96
C VAL A 470 -46.11 12.02 14.65
N GLU A 471 -47.34 11.84 14.14
CA GLU A 471 -48.60 12.65 14.10
C GLU A 471 -48.71 13.95 14.91
N GLU A 472 -49.53 14.96 14.59
CA GLU A 472 -50.25 15.46 13.42
C GLU A 472 -50.73 16.89 13.81
N SER A 473 -50.77 17.87 12.88
CA SER A 473 -51.81 18.92 12.72
C SER A 473 -51.31 20.18 11.98
N GLU A 474 -51.82 20.30 10.75
CA GLU A 474 -52.28 21.48 10.00
C GLU A 474 -51.53 22.83 10.08
N THR A 475 -51.09 23.34 8.93
CA THR A 475 -51.82 24.36 8.12
C THR A 475 -50.94 24.81 6.94
N TRP A 476 -51.43 24.62 5.71
CA TRP A 476 -50.77 25.09 4.49
C TRP A 476 -51.29 26.47 4.10
N GLN A 477 -50.41 27.48 4.02
CA GLN A 477 -50.66 28.70 3.25
C GLN A 477 -50.01 28.55 1.87
N PHE A 478 -50.86 28.48 0.84
CA PHE A 478 -50.45 28.55 -0.56
C PHE A 478 -50.22 30.02 -0.95
N ILE A 479 -49.06 30.33 -1.53
CA ILE A 479 -48.93 31.46 -2.46
C ILE A 479 -48.18 30.97 -3.70
N VAL A 480 -48.90 31.03 -4.81
CA VAL A 480 -48.48 30.74 -6.18
C VAL A 480 -47.78 31.96 -6.76
N SER A 481 -46.72 31.78 -7.56
CA SER A 481 -46.53 32.53 -8.80
C SER A 481 -45.39 31.97 -9.64
N GLU A 482 -45.74 31.44 -10.80
CA GLU A 482 -44.85 31.14 -11.93
C GLU A 482 -44.42 32.42 -12.67
N ASP A 483 -43.22 32.31 -13.23
CA ASP A 483 -42.72 32.85 -14.51
C ASP A 483 -42.46 34.35 -14.75
N GLY A 484 -41.22 34.60 -15.22
CA GLY A 484 -41.03 35.30 -16.50
C GLY A 484 -40.21 36.59 -16.51
N HIS A 485 -38.96 36.49 -16.97
CA HIS A 485 -38.19 37.41 -17.83
C HIS A 485 -37.87 38.89 -17.47
N ASP A 486 -36.59 39.20 -17.72
CA ASP A 486 -35.97 40.45 -18.21
C ASP A 486 -35.77 41.69 -17.32
N GLY A 487 -34.48 42.10 -17.22
CA GLY A 487 -34.10 43.50 -17.44
C GLY A 487 -33.64 44.37 -16.25
N LYS A 488 -32.33 44.66 -16.22
CA LYS A 488 -31.63 45.93 -15.81
C LYS A 488 -31.83 46.56 -14.41
N HIS A 489 -30.68 46.71 -13.75
CA HIS A 489 -30.14 47.87 -12.99
C HIS A 489 -30.74 48.33 -11.64
N LEU A 490 -29.78 48.55 -10.71
CA LEU A 490 -29.63 49.61 -9.69
C LEU A 490 -30.08 49.37 -8.23
N SER A 491 -29.03 49.34 -7.38
CA SER A 491 -28.83 50.07 -6.11
C SER A 491 -29.77 49.87 -4.91
N GLY A 492 -29.15 49.72 -3.74
CA GLY A 492 -29.62 50.40 -2.52
C GLY A 492 -29.85 49.52 -1.29
N THR A 493 -28.82 49.50 -0.45
CA THR A 493 -28.82 49.51 1.04
C THR A 493 -30.16 49.43 1.79
N GLY A 494 -30.21 48.60 2.84
CA GLY A 494 -31.18 48.76 3.92
C GLY A 494 -31.22 47.61 4.90
N GLU A 495 -30.54 47.77 6.05
CA GLU A 495 -30.63 46.91 7.22
C GLU A 495 -32.07 46.87 7.78
N HIS A 496 -32.53 45.70 8.22
CA HIS A 496 -33.76 45.59 9.02
C HIS A 496 -33.51 44.85 10.34
N PHE A 497 -33.65 45.61 11.42
CA PHE A 497 -33.81 45.15 12.80
C PHE A 497 -35.10 44.33 12.95
N VAL A 498 -35.03 43.23 13.70
CA VAL A 498 -36.21 42.47 14.15
C VAL A 498 -36.36 42.64 15.66
N THR A 499 -37.46 43.30 16.04
CA THR A 499 -37.90 43.48 17.42
C THR A 499 -38.72 42.28 17.86
N THR A 500 -38.36 41.71 19.01
CA THR A 500 -39.08 40.63 19.69
C THR A 500 -40.27 41.19 20.48
N PHE A 501 -41.43 40.53 20.43
CA PHE A 501 -42.46 40.65 21.45
C PHE A 501 -42.83 39.27 22.00
N THR A 502 -42.62 39.11 23.30
CA THR A 502 -43.05 38.00 24.14
C THR A 502 -44.47 38.21 24.66
N THR A 503 -45.27 37.16 24.70
CA THR A 503 -46.32 36.99 25.72
C THR A 503 -46.27 35.54 26.23
N GLY A 504 -46.11 35.41 27.55
CA GLY A 504 -45.96 34.13 28.22
C GLY A 504 -47.28 33.56 28.73
N LEU A 505 -47.21 32.30 29.18
CA LEU A 505 -48.05 31.72 30.22
C LEU A 505 -47.30 30.51 30.78
N GLY A 506 -47.10 30.51 32.10
CA GLY A 506 -46.26 29.54 32.80
C GLY A 506 -47.01 28.31 33.30
N ALA A 507 -46.23 27.27 33.61
CA ALA A 507 -46.51 26.35 34.71
C ALA A 507 -45.20 25.67 35.15
N LYS A 508 -45.05 25.54 36.47
CA LYS A 508 -43.88 25.09 37.21
C LYS A 508 -43.65 23.57 37.08
N GLY A 509 -42.39 23.17 36.95
CA GLY A 509 -41.94 21.79 37.17
C GLY A 509 -40.43 21.76 37.39
N SER A 510 -40.01 21.62 38.66
CA SER A 510 -38.62 21.62 39.12
C SER A 510 -37.90 20.32 38.73
N VAL A 511 -36.78 20.42 38.01
CA VAL A 511 -35.83 19.30 37.82
C VAL A 511 -34.49 19.69 38.43
N LYS A 512 -34.06 18.88 39.40
CA LYS A 512 -32.81 18.99 40.14
C LYS A 512 -31.62 18.62 39.24
N ASN A 513 -30.56 19.42 39.33
CA ASN A 513 -29.21 19.14 38.85
C ASN A 513 -28.70 17.78 39.34
N VAL A 514 -28.23 16.94 38.42
CA VAL A 514 -27.29 15.83 38.72
C VAL A 514 -26.03 16.04 37.89
N ARG A 515 -24.91 16.20 38.62
CA ARG A 515 -23.52 16.24 38.11
C ARG A 515 -23.20 14.96 37.33
N GLN A 516 -22.71 15.08 36.10
CA GLN A 516 -21.95 14.01 35.45
C GLN A 516 -20.50 14.04 35.96
N SER A 517 -20.12 13.02 36.72
CA SER A 517 -18.72 12.71 37.04
C SER A 517 -18.08 11.97 35.87
N ARG A 518 -16.93 12.46 35.41
CA ARG A 518 -16.00 11.77 34.51
C ARG A 518 -15.55 10.45 35.13
N THR A 519 -15.67 9.35 34.38
CA THR A 519 -14.95 8.09 34.67
C THR A 519 -14.08 7.73 33.48
N SER A 520 -12.77 7.70 33.77
CA SER A 520 -11.70 7.16 32.94
C SER A 520 -11.78 5.63 32.97
N TRP A 521 -11.61 4.98 31.82
CA TRP A 521 -11.48 3.52 31.73
C TRP A 521 -10.04 3.16 31.36
N LEU A 522 -9.28 2.71 32.36
CA LEU A 522 -8.03 1.97 32.17
C LEU A 522 -8.37 0.54 31.70
N TRP A 523 -7.84 0.13 30.55
CA TRP A 523 -7.84 -1.26 30.14
C TRP A 523 -6.62 -2.00 30.72
N ARG A 524 -6.88 -2.97 31.59
CA ARG A 524 -5.90 -3.94 32.07
C ARG A 524 -5.77 -5.10 31.07
N ARG A 525 -4.53 -5.35 30.64
CA ARG A 525 -4.02 -6.60 30.07
C ARG A 525 -4.50 -7.81 30.89
N ASN A 526 -5.09 -8.81 30.25
CA ASN A 526 -5.01 -10.19 30.71
C ASN A 526 -4.38 -11.02 29.59
N ARG A 527 -3.23 -11.62 29.90
CA ARG A 527 -2.62 -12.70 29.13
C ARG A 527 -3.49 -13.94 29.29
N TRP A 528 -3.81 -14.63 28.20
CA TRP A 528 -3.61 -16.06 28.00
C TRP A 528 -3.48 -16.32 26.50
#